data_AF-A0A0G1BJ71-F1
#
_entry.id   AF-A0A0G1BJ71-F1
#
_cell.length_a   1.000
_cell.length_b   1.000
_cell.length_c   1.000
_cell.angle_alpha   90.00
_cell.angle_beta   90.00
_cell.angle_gamma   90.00
#
_symmetry.space_group_name_H-M   'P 1'
#
loop_
_entity.id
_entity.type
_entity.pdbx_description
1 polymer ?
#
loop_
_entity_poly.entity_id
_entity_poly.type
_entity_poly.pdbx_seq_one_letter_code
_entity_poly.pdbx_strand_id
1 'polypeptide(L)'
;MKFSKKVLKNGLRVVVVPMKDNPTVTVLVLVEAGSKYETKNINGVSHFLEHMCFKGTLRRPKAVDISKELDALGSQYNALKRCSAFPADF
;
A
#
# COMPACT_ATOMS: atom_id res chain seq x y z
N MET A 1 -7.17 8.13 21.27
CA MET A 1 -7.09 8.35 19.80
C MET A 1 -8.38 7.79 19.19
N LYS A 2 -9.26 8.64 18.65
CA LYS A 2 -10.54 8.19 18.08
C LYS A 2 -10.29 7.79 16.62
N PHE A 3 -10.60 6.56 16.24
CA PHE A 3 -10.55 6.12 14.85
C PHE A 3 -11.96 5.80 14.34
N SER A 4 -12.14 5.87 13.03
CA SER A 4 -13.37 5.43 12.37
C SER A 4 -13.05 4.36 11.34
N LYS A 5 -13.82 3.28 11.35
CA LYS A 5 -13.74 2.18 10.38
C LYS A 5 -14.97 2.20 9.49
N LYS A 6 -14.78 2.04 8.18
CA LYS A 6 -15.87 1.91 7.20
C LYS A 6 -15.53 0.83 6.19
N VAL A 7 -16.51 -0.01 5.87
CA VAL A 7 -16.42 -0.95 4.76
C VAL A 7 -17.14 -0.32 3.56
N LEU A 8 -16.42 -0.18 2.44
CA LEU A 8 -16.99 0.33 1.19
C LEU A 8 -17.84 -0.75 0.51
N LYS A 9 -18.68 -0.34 -0.45
CA LYS A 9 -19.56 -1.27 -1.20
C LYS A 9 -18.80 -2.40 -1.91
N ASN A 10 -17.53 -2.17 -2.26
CA ASN A 10 -16.65 -3.16 -2.90
C ASN A 10 -15.90 -4.05 -1.90
N GLY A 11 -16.19 -3.96 -0.59
CA GLY A 11 -15.53 -4.74 0.46
C GLY A 11 -14.23 -4.14 1.00
N LEU A 12 -13.75 -3.02 0.46
CA LEU A 12 -12.53 -2.38 0.96
C LEU A 12 -12.76 -1.83 2.37
N ARG A 13 -11.90 -2.25 3.31
CA ARG A 13 -11.85 -1.74 4.68
C ARG A 13 -11.03 -0.46 4.72
N VAL A 14 -11.64 0.63 5.18
CA VAL A 14 -10.98 1.93 5.34
C VAL A 14 -10.97 2.29 6.81
N VAL A 15 -9.78 2.54 7.36
CA VAL A 15 -9.58 3.04 8.73
C VAL A 15 -9.01 4.44 8.64
N VAL A 16 -9.66 5.39 9.32
CA VAL A 16 -9.23 6.78 9.38
C VAL A 16 -8.98 7.14 10.83
N VAL A 17 -7.81 7.73 11.10
CA VAL A 17 -7.40 8.16 12.43
C VAL A 17 -7.11 9.67 12.37
N PRO A 18 -8.10 10.54 12.62
CA PRO A 18 -7.90 11.99 12.55
C PRO A 18 -6.98 12.47 13.67
N MET A 19 -5.92 13.20 13.29
CA MET A 19 -4.98 13.86 14.18
C MET A 19 -4.95 15.35 13.84
N LYS A 20 -5.73 16.17 14.55
CA LYS A 20 -5.90 17.60 14.23
C LYS A 20 -4.60 18.41 14.36
N ASP A 21 -3.72 17.98 15.26
CA ASP A 21 -2.50 18.71 15.60
C ASP A 21 -1.30 18.29 14.74
N ASN A 22 -1.49 17.34 13.80
CA ASN A 22 -0.45 16.86 12.92
C ASN A 22 -0.64 17.42 11.49
N PRO A 23 0.31 18.20 10.95
CA PRO A 23 0.22 18.73 9.58
C PRO A 23 0.50 17.68 8.50
N THR A 24 0.87 16.45 8.87
CA THR A 24 1.20 15.36 7.94
C THR A 24 0.08 14.32 7.85
N VAL A 25 0.01 13.65 6.71
CA VAL A 25 -0.89 12.52 6.48
C VAL A 25 -0.06 11.31 6.05
N THR A 26 -0.32 10.17 6.68
CA THR A 26 0.22 8.88 6.25
C THR A 26 -0.90 8.03 5.68
N VAL A 27 -0.70 7.52 4.47
CA VAL A 27 -1.64 6.59 3.81
C VAL A 27 -0.96 5.25 3.68
N LEU A 28 -1.61 4.19 4.17
CA LEU A 28 -1.17 2.82 3.99
C LEU A 28 -2.23 2.05 3.22
N VAL A 29 -1.81 1.35 2.17
CA VAL A 29 -2.62 0.36 1.46
C VAL A 29 -2.08 -1.00 1.80
N LEU A 30 -2.88 -1.83 2.48
CA LEU A 30 -2.50 -3.16 2.92
C LEU A 30 -3.27 -4.19 2.12
N VAL A 31 -2.54 -5.13 1.52
CA VAL A 31 -3.11 -6.25 0.76
C VAL A 31 -2.86 -7.52 1.57
N GLU A 32 -3.90 -8.32 1.76
CA GLU A 32 -3.82 -9.60 2.47
C GLU A 32 -3.19 -10.70 1.60
N ALA A 33 -1.95 -10.46 1.17
CA ALA A 33 -1.15 -11.35 0.35
C ALA A 33 0.33 -11.27 0.79
N GLY A 34 1.12 -12.28 0.45
CA GLY A 34 2.51 -12.42 0.91
C GLY A 34 3.08 -13.79 0.56
N SER A 35 4.34 -14.05 0.91
CA SER A 35 4.99 -15.32 0.55
C SER A 35 4.36 -16.55 1.20
N LYS A 36 3.60 -16.40 2.29
CA LYS A 36 2.78 -17.48 2.86
C LYS A 36 1.76 -18.05 1.87
N TYR A 37 1.29 -17.24 0.93
CA TYR A 37 0.31 -17.63 -0.08
C TYR A 37 0.95 -18.12 -1.39
N GLU A 38 2.28 -18.21 -1.45
CA GLU A 38 3.01 -18.67 -2.63
C GLU A 38 3.20 -20.20 -2.61
N THR A 39 3.15 -20.81 -3.80
CA THR A 39 3.61 -22.19 -3.98
C THR A 39 5.10 -22.20 -4.32
N LYS A 40 5.74 -23.37 -4.24
CA LYS A 40 7.15 -23.52 -4.62
C LYS A 40 7.44 -23.02 -6.05
N ASN A 41 6.49 -23.14 -6.96
CA ASN A 41 6.66 -22.77 -8.37
C ASN A 41 6.61 -21.25 -8.61
N ILE A 42 6.01 -20.48 -7.70
CA ILE A 42 5.85 -19.01 -7.82
C ILE A 42 6.51 -18.28 -6.65
N ASN A 43 7.48 -18.94 -5.99
CA ASN A 43 8.17 -18.36 -4.85
C ASN A 43 8.85 -17.04 -5.24
N GLY A 44 8.60 -15.99 -4.46
CA GLY A 44 9.10 -14.65 -4.71
C GLY A 44 8.17 -13.76 -5.53
N VAL A 45 7.07 -14.28 -6.10
CA VAL A 45 6.21 -13.49 -7.01
C VAL A 45 5.60 -12.27 -6.35
N SER A 46 5.23 -12.32 -5.07
CA SER A 46 4.68 -11.12 -4.41
C SER A 46 5.75 -10.09 -4.04
N HIS A 47 7.04 -10.47 -3.95
CA HIS A 47 8.12 -9.47 -3.82
C HIS A 47 8.36 -8.84 -5.18
N PHE A 48 8.38 -9.65 -6.23
CA PHE A 48 8.47 -9.15 -7.59
C PHE A 48 7.32 -8.19 -7.92
N LEU A 49 6.08 -8.55 -7.58
CA LEU A 49 4.90 -7.71 -7.79
C LEU A 49 4.97 -6.38 -7.03
N GLU A 50 5.50 -6.38 -5.81
CA GLU A 50 5.76 -5.15 -5.04
C GLU A 50 6.64 -4.17 -5.82
N HIS A 51 7.76 -4.64 -6.39
CA HIS A 51 8.62 -3.79 -7.22
C HIS A 51 7.92 -3.31 -8.49
N MET A 52 7.11 -4.17 -9.11
CA MET A 52 6.37 -3.83 -10.32
C MET A 52 5.34 -2.74 -10.11
N CYS A 53 4.78 -2.58 -8.90
CA CYS A 53 3.88 -1.48 -8.57
C CYS A 53 4.52 -0.09 -8.78
N PHE A 54 5.85 0.01 -8.76
CA PHE A 54 6.58 1.27 -8.97
C PHE A 54 7.08 1.47 -10.40
N LYS A 55 6.86 0.51 -11.32
CA LYS A 55 7.39 0.59 -12.69
C LYS A 55 6.48 1.29 -13.69
N GLY A 56 5.20 1.44 -13.36
CA GLY A 56 4.24 2.18 -14.18
C GLY A 56 2.81 1.66 -14.02
N THR A 57 1.86 2.49 -14.42
CA THR A 57 0.43 2.19 -14.50
C THR A 57 -0.14 2.75 -15.80
N LEU A 58 -1.37 2.38 -16.16
CA LEU A 58 -2.03 2.92 -17.36
C LEU A 58 -2.10 4.46 -17.40
N ARG A 59 -2.17 5.12 -16.24
CA ARG A 59 -2.22 6.60 -16.13
C ARG A 59 -0.85 7.24 -15.91
N ARG A 60 0.14 6.46 -15.47
CA ARG A 60 1.53 6.87 -15.19
C ARG A 60 2.46 5.82 -15.78
N PRO A 61 2.65 5.81 -17.10
CA PRO A 61 3.22 4.67 -17.82
C PRO A 61 4.69 4.38 -17.45
N LYS A 62 5.44 5.37 -16.97
CA LYS A 62 6.85 5.19 -16.58
C LYS A 62 7.01 5.32 -15.07
N ALA A 63 8.01 4.61 -14.52
CA ALA A 63 8.41 4.73 -13.12
C ALA A 63 8.68 6.18 -12.69
N VAL A 64 9.33 6.96 -13.57
CA VAL A 64 9.63 8.37 -13.32
C VAL A 64 8.38 9.25 -13.19
N ASP A 65 7.28 8.88 -13.85
CA ASP A 65 6.02 9.62 -13.75
C ASP A 65 5.42 9.46 -12.34
N ILE A 66 5.62 8.29 -11.71
CA ILE A 66 5.21 8.03 -10.33
C ILE A 66 6.12 8.77 -9.35
N SER A 67 7.44 8.61 -9.48
CA SER A 67 8.39 9.22 -8.53
C SER A 67 8.31 10.74 -8.58
N LYS A 68 8.23 11.34 -9.78
CA LYS A 68 8.17 12.80 -9.94
C LYS A 68 6.96 13.43 -9.24
N GLU A 69 5.80 12.79 -9.26
CA GLU A 69 4.63 13.30 -8.55
C GLU A 69 4.79 13.21 -7.02
N LEU A 70 5.36 12.10 -6.53
CA LEU A 70 5.63 11.91 -5.10
C LEU A 70 6.71 12.88 -4.60
N ASP A 71 7.74 13.12 -5.40
CA ASP A 71 8.83 14.06 -5.12
C ASP A 71 8.34 15.51 -5.14
N ALA A 72 7.44 15.86 -6.07
CA ALA A 72 6.85 17.20 -6.14
C ALA A 72 6.03 17.56 -4.89
N LEU A 73 5.49 16.55 -4.18
CA LEU A 73 4.79 16.72 -2.91
C LEU A 73 5.74 16.73 -1.70
N GLY A 74 7.03 16.45 -1.90
CA GLY A 74 7.99 16.22 -0.81
C GLY A 74 7.66 14.97 0.02
N SER A 75 6.98 13.99 -0.58
CA SER A 75 6.51 12.82 0.14
C SER A 75 7.64 11.83 0.43
N GLN A 76 7.57 11.18 1.59
CA GLN A 76 8.34 9.97 1.85
C GLN A 76 7.45 8.76 1.60
N TYR A 77 7.91 7.83 0.77
CA TYR A 77 7.14 6.66 0.37
C TYR A 77 8.00 5.40 0.45
N ASN A 78 7.34 4.27 0.74
CA ASN A 78 7.97 2.96 0.78
C ASN A 78 6.93 1.87 0.51
N ALA A 79 7.39 0.67 0.18
CA ALA A 79 6.61 -0.55 0.23
C ALA A 79 7.33 -1.59 1.09
N LEU A 80 6.56 -2.56 1.58
CA LEU A 80 7.12 -3.70 2.29
C LEU A 80 6.27 -4.95 2.02
N LYS A 81 6.95 -6.05 1.69
CA LYS A 81 6.36 -7.39 1.75
C LYS A 81 6.68 -8.06 3.07
N ARG A 82 5.67 -8.74 3.63
CA ARG A 82 5.81 -9.70 4.72
C ARG A 82 5.43 -11.10 4.30
N CYS A 83 5.84 -12.07 5.11
CA CYS A 83 5.42 -13.47 4.94
C CYS A 83 3.89 -13.59 4.95
N SER A 84 3.24 -12.93 5.91
CA SER A 84 1.81 -12.63 5.90
C SER A 84 1.60 -11.13 6.18
N ALA A 85 0.71 -10.48 5.43
CA ALA A 85 0.21 -9.17 5.83
C ALA A 85 -0.49 -9.28 7.19
N PHE A 86 -0.49 -8.19 7.97
CA PHE A 86 -1.25 -8.18 9.22
C PHE A 86 -2.71 -8.55 8.91
N PRO A 87 -3.33 -9.46 9.67
CA PRO A 87 -4.78 -9.57 9.64
C PRO A 87 -5.32 -8.16 9.97
N ALA A 88 -6.12 -7.60 9.09
CA ALA A 88 -6.77 -6.32 9.31
C ALA A 88 -7.96 -6.48 10.28
N ASP A 89 -7.68 -7.15 11.39
CA ASP A 89 -8.52 -7.38 12.56
C ASP A 89 -8.25 -6.23 13.54
N PHE A 90 -8.63 -5.01 13.11
CA PHE A 90 -8.85 -3.86 14.00
C PHE A 90 -10.35 -3.67 14.19
#